data_AF-A0A2E3KYH7-F1
#
_entry.id   AF-A0A2E3KYH7-F1
#
_cell.length_a   1.000
_cell.length_b   1.000
_cell.length_c   1.000
_cell.angle_alpha   90.00
_cell.angle_beta   90.00
_cell.angle_gamma   90.00
#
_symmetry.space_group_name_H-M   'P 1'
#
loop_
_entity.id
_entity.type
_entity.pdbx_description
1 polymer ?
#
loop_
_entity_poly.entity_id
_entity_poly.type
_entity_poly.pdbx_seq_one_letter_code
_entity_poly.pdbx_strand_id
1 'polypeptide(L)'
;MYWFFVIGFCLLIVSPGGASGDIGKGRTIAADHCMRCHVVGNLNKFGGIGSTPSFQLIAGMEDGMERFQTFYARHPHPNFVRVPDLPRFSKAPP
;
A
#
# COMPACT_ATOMS: atom_id res chain seq x y z
N MET A 1 -27.42 22.29 -31.91
CA MET A 1 -26.34 23.04 -31.25
C MET A 1 -26.42 22.95 -29.71
N TYR A 2 -26.88 21.84 -29.13
CA TYR A 2 -27.04 21.67 -27.67
C TYR A 2 -26.30 20.44 -27.12
N TRP A 3 -25.44 19.83 -27.93
CA TRP A 3 -24.76 18.58 -27.57
C TRP A 3 -23.30 18.77 -27.11
N PHE A 4 -22.73 19.94 -27.34
CA PHE A 4 -21.35 20.23 -26.92
C PHE A 4 -21.20 20.65 -25.45
N PHE A 5 -22.30 20.92 -24.74
CA PHE A 5 -22.21 21.43 -23.36
C PHE A 5 -22.12 20.33 -22.29
N VAL A 6 -22.41 19.06 -22.64
CA VAL A 6 -22.42 17.95 -21.66
C VAL A 6 -21.04 17.33 -21.48
N ILE A 7 -20.13 17.47 -22.45
CA ILE A 7 -18.80 16.84 -22.42
C ILE A 7 -17.77 17.68 -21.61
N GLY A 8 -17.99 18.99 -21.46
CA GLY A 8 -17.04 19.89 -20.78
C GLY A 8 -17.03 19.82 -19.25
N PHE A 9 -18.11 19.33 -18.63
CA PHE A 9 -18.26 19.39 -17.16
C PHE A 9 -17.76 18.13 -16.43
N CYS A 10 -17.51 17.04 -17.15
CA CYS A 10 -17.11 15.76 -16.55
C CYS A 10 -15.59 15.63 -16.28
N LEU A 11 -14.80 16.64 -16.64
CA LEU A 11 -13.33 16.61 -16.48
C LEU A 11 -12.81 17.36 -15.24
N LEU A 12 -13.67 17.99 -14.43
CA LEU A 12 -13.25 18.82 -13.29
C LEU A 12 -13.41 18.15 -11.91
N ILE A 13 -13.86 16.89 -11.85
CA ILE A 13 -14.11 16.18 -10.58
C ILE A 13 -13.24 14.92 -10.42
N VAL A 14 -12.08 14.87 -11.09
CA VAL A 14 -11.00 13.98 -10.66
C VAL A 14 -10.06 14.83 -9.82
N SER A 15 -10.44 15.06 -8.56
CA SER A 15 -9.43 15.26 -7.54
C SER A 15 -8.81 13.89 -7.32
N PRO A 16 -7.52 13.64 -7.66
CA PRO A 16 -6.86 12.53 -7.01
C PRO A 16 -7.00 12.84 -5.53
N GLY A 17 -7.58 11.93 -4.76
CA GLY A 17 -7.67 12.06 -3.30
C GLY A 17 -6.26 12.04 -2.72
N GLY A 18 -5.47 13.10 -2.96
CA GLY A 18 -4.22 13.36 -2.31
C GLY A 18 -4.58 13.68 -0.89
N ALA A 19 -4.34 12.73 0.01
CA ALA A 19 -4.51 12.95 1.43
C ALA A 19 -3.80 14.26 1.80
N SER A 20 -4.52 15.21 2.43
CA SER A 20 -4.01 16.49 2.94
C SER A 20 -3.14 16.28 4.20
N GLY A 21 -2.23 15.31 4.14
CA GLY A 21 -1.44 14.84 5.27
C GLY A 21 -0.10 15.55 5.39
N ASP A 22 0.39 15.63 6.63
CA ASP A 22 1.74 16.08 6.94
C ASP A 22 2.73 14.92 6.75
N ILE A 23 3.65 15.09 5.79
CA ILE A 23 4.66 14.09 5.43
C ILE A 23 5.57 13.75 6.62
N GLY A 24 5.92 14.74 7.43
CA GLY A 24 6.74 14.56 8.63
C GLY A 24 6.02 13.69 9.66
N LYS A 25 4.76 14.01 9.96
CA LYS A 25 3.93 13.18 10.86
C LYS A 25 3.74 11.76 10.33
N GLY A 26 3.48 11.61 9.03
CA GLY A 26 3.38 10.28 8.40
C GLY A 26 4.65 9.46 8.57
N ARG A 27 5.82 10.11 8.43
CA ARG A 27 7.12 9.45 8.63
C ARG A 27 7.33 9.02 10.09
N THR A 28 6.93 9.84 11.06
CA THR A 28 7.00 9.50 12.49
C THR A 28 6.11 8.30 12.81
N ILE A 29 4.85 8.31 12.36
CA ILE A 29 3.92 7.19 12.56
C ILE A 29 4.49 5.89 11.96
N ALA A 30 5.05 5.96 10.74
CA ALA A 30 5.68 4.83 10.09
C ALA A 30 6.91 4.32 10.86
N ALA A 31 7.71 5.22 11.44
CA ALA A 31 8.82 4.84 12.31
C ALA A 31 8.32 4.10 13.55
N ASP A 32 7.36 4.67 14.28
CA ASP A 32 6.90 4.13 15.56
C ASP A 32 6.18 2.78 15.42
N HIS A 33 5.45 2.57 14.32
CA HIS A 33 4.55 1.40 14.19
C HIS A 33 4.94 0.40 13.10
N CYS A 34 5.74 0.79 12.10
CA CYS A 34 5.95 -0.05 10.92
C CYS A 34 7.42 -0.46 10.71
N MET A 35 8.38 0.23 11.34
CA MET A 35 9.82 0.05 11.07
C MET A 35 10.39 -1.31 11.48
N ARG A 36 9.68 -2.04 12.35
CA ARG A 36 10.07 -3.40 12.74
C ARG A 36 10.09 -4.33 11.53
N CYS A 37 9.13 -4.17 10.61
CA CYS A 37 8.97 -5.04 9.46
C CYS A 37 9.37 -4.34 8.15
N HIS A 38 8.94 -3.08 7.96
CA HIS A 38 9.17 -2.30 6.75
C HIS A 38 10.43 -1.43 6.83
N VAL A 39 11.07 -1.23 5.67
CA VAL A 39 12.05 -0.15 5.49
C VAL A 39 11.34 1.18 5.20
N VAL A 40 11.66 2.21 5.99
CA VAL A 40 11.14 3.58 5.98
C VAL A 40 12.22 4.52 5.43
N GLY A 41 12.56 4.34 4.15
CA GLY A 41 13.62 5.10 3.48
C GLY A 41 14.94 5.04 4.26
N ASN A 42 15.60 6.19 4.41
CA ASN A 42 16.91 6.25 5.07
C ASN A 42 16.89 6.07 6.60
N LEU A 43 15.72 6.09 7.26
CA LEU A 43 15.66 5.95 8.73
C LEU A 43 16.19 4.58 9.19
N ASN A 44 15.85 3.52 8.45
CA ASN A 44 16.25 2.15 8.73
C ASN A 44 16.59 1.43 7.41
N LYS A 45 17.45 2.04 6.58
CA LYS A 45 17.81 1.52 5.23
C LYS A 45 18.26 0.05 5.21
N PHE A 46 18.83 -0.44 6.30
CA PHE A 46 19.30 -1.81 6.49
C PHE A 46 18.49 -2.58 7.56
N GLY A 47 17.34 -2.05 7.95
CA GLY A 47 16.43 -2.67 8.92
C GLY A 47 15.29 -3.45 8.24
N GLY A 48 14.22 -3.69 9.00
CA GLY A 48 13.12 -4.55 8.58
C GLY A 48 13.48 -6.04 8.62
N ILE A 49 12.56 -6.89 8.17
CA ILE A 49 12.70 -8.35 8.26
C ILE A 49 12.99 -9.03 6.91
N GLY A 50 13.18 -8.26 5.84
CA GLY A 50 13.52 -8.75 4.50
C GLY A 50 12.38 -9.43 3.74
N SER A 51 11.41 -10.03 4.44
CA SER A 51 10.22 -10.68 3.87
C SER A 51 9.06 -9.72 3.59
N THR A 52 9.15 -8.47 4.08
CA THR A 52 8.13 -7.43 3.90
C THR A 52 8.66 -6.31 2.99
N PRO A 53 7.93 -5.88 1.95
CA PRO A 53 8.39 -4.86 1.02
C PRO A 53 8.61 -3.49 1.70
N SER A 54 9.57 -2.70 1.22
CA SER A 54 9.77 -1.33 1.72
C SER A 54 8.60 -0.42 1.33
N PHE A 55 8.41 0.71 2.04
CA PHE A 55 7.38 1.66 1.66
C PHE A 55 7.61 2.26 0.27
N GLN A 56 8.87 2.44 -0.13
CA GLN A 56 9.24 2.85 -1.48
C GLN A 56 8.82 1.82 -2.53
N LEU A 57 8.98 0.53 -2.24
CA LEU A 57 8.55 -0.54 -3.13
C LEU A 57 7.01 -0.56 -3.24
N ILE A 58 6.30 -0.49 -2.11
CA ILE A 58 4.83 -0.45 -2.08
C ILE A 58 4.31 0.75 -2.87
N ALA A 59 4.91 1.93 -2.70
CA ALA A 59 4.50 3.14 -3.42
C ALA A 59 4.68 3.03 -4.94
N GLY A 60 5.54 2.13 -5.43
CA GLY A 60 5.74 1.86 -6.85
C GLY A 60 4.84 0.76 -7.43
N MET A 61 4.06 0.06 -6.60
CA MET A 61 3.13 -0.98 -7.06
C MET A 61 1.82 -0.36 -7.58
N GLU A 62 1.24 -0.95 -8.62
CA GLU A 62 -0.05 -0.51 -9.18
C GLU A 62 -1.18 -0.54 -8.13
N ASP A 63 -1.18 -1.57 -7.26
CA ASP A 63 -2.14 -1.74 -6.15
C ASP A 63 -1.56 -1.27 -4.79
N GLY A 64 -0.48 -0.48 -4.81
CA GLY A 64 0.27 -0.09 -3.61
C GLY A 64 -0.56 0.60 -2.54
N MET A 65 -1.44 1.53 -2.95
CA MET A 65 -2.34 2.22 -2.02
C MET A 65 -3.41 1.29 -1.44
N GLU A 66 -3.94 0.37 -2.23
CA GLU A 66 -4.92 -0.62 -1.77
C GLU A 66 -4.27 -1.58 -0.76
N ARG A 67 -3.04 -2.04 -1.04
CA ARG A 67 -2.20 -2.81 -0.11
C ARG A 67 -1.95 -2.08 1.20
N PHE A 68 -1.60 -0.80 1.13
CA PHE A 68 -1.34 0.02 2.32
C PHE A 68 -2.61 0.22 3.15
N GLN A 69 -3.76 0.49 2.52
CA GLN A 69 -5.03 0.71 3.23
C GLN A 69 -5.64 -0.57 3.82
N THR A 70 -5.26 -1.73 3.29
CA THR A 70 -5.77 -3.05 3.72
C THR A 70 -4.74 -3.88 4.47
N PHE A 71 -3.62 -3.28 4.90
CA PHE A 71 -2.47 -4.00 5.48
C PHE A 71 -2.85 -4.89 6.67
N TYR A 72 -3.81 -4.46 7.50
CA TYR A 72 -4.30 -5.19 8.67
C TYR A 72 -5.09 -6.46 8.31
N ALA A 73 -5.61 -6.54 7.08
CA ALA A 73 -6.33 -7.69 6.57
C ALA A 73 -5.45 -8.61 5.73
N ARG A 74 -4.25 -8.16 5.34
CA ARG A 74 -3.29 -8.93 4.54
C ARG A 74 -2.40 -9.77 5.44
N HIS A 75 -2.01 -10.94 4.96
CA HIS A 75 -1.13 -11.82 5.71
C HIS A 75 0.25 -11.13 5.87
N PRO A 76 0.69 -10.82 7.10
CA PRO A 76 1.95 -10.10 7.33
C PRO A 76 3.17 -10.92 6.91
N HIS A 77 3.02 -12.25 6.89
CA HIS A 77 3.98 -13.20 6.35
C HIS A 77 3.24 -14.17 5.43
N PRO A 78 3.29 -13.96 4.10
CA PRO A 78 2.81 -14.97 3.17
C PRO A 78 3.59 -16.25 3.42
N ASN A 79 2.89 -17.38 3.57
CA ASN A 79 3.57 -18.65 3.63
C ASN A 79 4.08 -18.99 2.22
N PHE A 80 5.37 -18.75 1.98
CA PHE A 80 6.00 -19.01 0.68
C PHE A 80 6.08 -20.50 0.35
N VAL A 81 5.90 -21.37 1.35
CA VAL A 81 5.95 -22.82 1.20
C VAL A 81 4.53 -23.39 1.30
N ARG A 82 4.09 -24.03 0.21
CA ARG A 82 2.85 -24.81 0.15
C ARG A 82 3.21 -26.28 0.30
N VAL A 83 2.74 -26.92 1.38
CA VAL A 83 2.81 -28.37 1.50
C VAL A 83 1.72 -28.96 0.58
N PRO A 84 2.06 -29.93 -0.29
CA PRO A 84 1.06 -30.68 -1.05
C PRO A 84 -0.04 -31.24 -0.13
N ASP A 85 -1.27 -31.31 -0.64
CA ASP A 85 -2.41 -31.95 0.01
C ASP A 85 -2.94 -31.32 1.31
N LEU A 86 -2.35 -30.21 1.78
CA LEU A 86 -2.94 -29.38 2.84
C LEU A 86 -3.88 -28.31 2.25
N PRO A 87 -5.10 -28.15 2.82
CA PRO A 87 -6.01 -27.08 2.41
C PRO A 87 -5.40 -25.71 2.72
N ARG A 88 -5.74 -24.70 1.92
CA ARG A 88 -5.29 -23.33 2.17
C ARG A 88 -5.90 -22.81 3.47
N PHE A 89 -5.06 -22.15 4.28
CA PHE A 89 -5.51 -21.47 5.50
C PHE A 89 -6.52 -20.35 5.19
N SER A 90 -6.33 -19.62 4.08
CA SER A 90 -7.30 -18.62 3.62
C SER A 90 -7.51 -18.67 2.10
N LYS A 91 -8.64 -18.11 1.66
CA LYS A 91 -8.96 -17.88 0.24
C LYS A 91 -8.41 -16.56 -0.28
N ALA A 92 -7.72 -15.78 0.55
CA ALA A 92 -7.18 -14.50 0.13
C ALA A 92 -6.11 -14.71 -0.96
N PRO A 93 -6.01 -13.81 -1.95
CA PRO A 93 -4.91 -13.82 -2.90
C PRO A 93 -3.57 -13.63 -2.16
N PRO A 94 -2.45 -14.19 -2.70
CA PRO A 94 -1.12 -14.00 -2.14
C PRO A 94 -0.67 -12.53 -2.09
#